data_AF-A0AAE2MIC6-F1
#
_entry.id   AF-A0AAE2MIC6-F1
#
_cell.length_a   1.000
_cell.length_b   1.000
_cell.length_c   1.000
_cell.angle_alpha   90.00
_cell.angle_beta   90.00
_cell.angle_gamma   90.00
#
_symmetry.space_group_name_H-M   'P 1'
#
loop_
_entity.id
_entity.type
_entity.pdbx_description
1 polymer ?
#
loop_
_entity_poly.entity_id
_entity_poly.type
_entity_poly.pdbx_seq_one_letter_code
_entity_poly.pdbx_strand_id
1 'polypeptide(L)' 'MTPKEREILGALAWMCEQYISDDNGYLNHKAMHAGELAIEVLAAYGLVEPTPLGDRWTDKGMRLLDES' A
#
# COMPACT_ATOMS: atom_id res chain seq x y z
N MET A 1 -0.75 -0.33 -15.51
CA MET A 1 -1.71 -1.23 -14.84
C MET A 1 -2.88 -1.46 -15.77
N THR A 2 -3.16 -2.73 -16.08
CA THR A 2 -4.41 -3.13 -16.73
C THR A 2 -5.61 -2.89 -15.78
N PRO A 3 -6.86 -2.91 -16.27
CA PRO A 3 -8.03 -2.78 -15.39
C PRO A 3 -8.08 -3.84 -14.28
N LYS A 4 -7.67 -5.08 -14.59
CA LYS A 4 -7.67 -6.17 -13.60
C LYS A 4 -6.57 -5.99 -12.56
N GLU A 5 -5.38 -5.57 -12.97
CA GLU A 5 -4.31 -5.22 -12.03
C GLU A 5 -4.73 -4.09 -11.10
N ARG A 6 -5.42 -3.07 -11.62
CA ARG A 6 -5.94 -1.97 -10.81
C ARG A 6 -6.93 -2.47 -9.75
N GLU A 7 -7.87 -3.32 -10.13
CA GLU A 7 -8.84 -3.92 -9.20
C GLU A 7 -8.14 -4.72 -8.08
N ILE A 8 -7.17 -5.57 -8.45
CA ILE A 8 -6.42 -6.39 -7.49
C ILE A 8 -5.59 -5.51 -6.55
N LEU A 9 -4.86 -4.53 -7.10
CA LEU A 9 -4.03 -3.63 -6.32
C LEU A 9 -4.85 -2.71 -5.43
N GLY A 10 -6.03 -2.27 -5.89
CA GLY A 10 -6.97 -1.50 -5.08
C GLY A 10 -7.48 -2.30 -3.87
N ALA A 11 -7.88 -3.56 -4.09
CA ALA A 11 -8.29 -4.44 -3.00
C ALA A 11 -7.17 -4.69 -1.97
N LEU A 12 -5.94 -4.91 -2.46
CA LEU A 12 -4.76 -5.07 -1.59
C LEU A 12 -4.44 -3.77 -0.84
N ALA A 13 -4.49 -2.62 -1.52
CA ALA A 13 -4.23 -1.32 -0.94
C ALA A 13 -5.23 -0.99 0.17
N TRP A 14 -6.52 -1.25 -0.04
CA TRP A 14 -7.55 -1.07 1.00
C TRP A 14 -7.39 -2.01 2.19
N MET A 15 -6.91 -3.24 1.98
CA MET A 15 -6.59 -4.14 3.08
C MET A 15 -5.44 -3.58 3.92
N CYS A 16 -4.36 -3.11 3.27
CA CYS A 16 -3.27 -2.44 3.96
C CYS A 16 -3.75 -1.18 4.68
N GLU A 17 -4.59 -0.37 4.04
CA GLU A 17 -5.11 0.85 4.65
C GLU A 17 -5.92 0.56 5.92
N GLN A 18 -6.76 -0.48 5.90
CA GLN A 18 -7.62 -0.82 7.03
C GLN A 18 -6.87 -1.46 8.21
N TYR A 19 -5.81 -2.23 7.95
CA TYR A 19 -5.20 -3.10 8.97
C TYR A 19 -3.75 -2.77 9.31
N ILE A 20 -3.09 -2.01 8.45
CA ILE A 20 -1.63 -1.79 8.52
C ILE A 20 -1.31 -0.29 8.56
N SER A 21 -2.21 0.57 8.06
CA SER A 21 -2.06 2.03 8.14
C SER A 21 -2.03 2.53 9.57
N ASP A 22 -1.21 3.54 9.80
CA ASP A 22 -1.29 4.41 10.97
C ASP A 22 -1.93 5.75 10.62
N ASP A 23 -2.34 6.50 11.63
CA ASP A 23 -3.04 7.79 11.47
C ASP A 23 -2.20 8.86 10.72
N ASN A 24 -0.92 8.60 10.42
CA ASN A 24 -0.01 9.54 9.77
C ASN A 24 0.32 9.15 8.31
N GLY A 25 -0.36 8.14 7.75
CA GLY A 25 -0.15 7.68 6.38
C GLY A 25 1.10 6.80 6.21
N TYR A 26 1.64 6.27 7.30
CA TYR A 26 2.67 5.22 7.27
C TYR A 26 2.03 3.84 7.40
N LEU A 27 2.75 2.83 6.94
CA LEU A 27 2.32 1.44 6.90
C LEU A 27 3.17 0.62 7.88
N ASN A 28 2.57 0.15 8.96
CA ASN A 28 3.22 -0.64 10.00
C ASN A 28 3.15 -2.14 9.73
N HIS A 29 3.99 -2.63 8.81
CA HIS A 29 3.94 -4.02 8.32
C HIS A 29 5.00 -4.97 8.92
N LYS A 30 6.05 -4.44 9.58
CA LYS A 30 7.27 -5.18 9.97
C LYS A 30 7.09 -6.32 10.98
N ALA A 31 5.90 -6.47 11.56
CA ALA A 31 5.57 -7.57 12.47
C ALA A 31 4.63 -8.61 11.83
N MET A 32 4.30 -8.44 10.55
CA MET A 32 3.32 -9.25 9.83
C MET A 32 3.87 -9.65 8.46
N HIS A 33 4.29 -10.90 8.31
CA HIS A 33 4.86 -11.40 7.05
C HIS A 33 3.94 -11.16 5.83
N ALA A 34 2.62 -11.31 6.00
CA ALA A 34 1.66 -10.99 4.95
C ALA A 34 1.61 -9.49 4.61
N GLY A 35 1.81 -8.63 5.61
CA GLY A 35 1.93 -7.19 5.43
C GLY A 35 3.19 -6.83 4.65
N GLU A 36 4.33 -7.41 5.02
CA GLU A 36 5.61 -7.21 4.31
C GLU A 36 5.48 -7.56 2.83
N LEU A 37 4.91 -8.73 2.51
CA LEU A 37 4.66 -9.15 1.13
C LEU A 37 3.71 -8.21 0.39
N ALA A 38 2.65 -7.73 1.06
CA ALA A 38 1.71 -6.79 0.47
C ALA A 38 2.41 -5.46 0.12
N ILE A 39 3.25 -4.95 1.01
CA ILE A 39 4.02 -3.72 0.80
C ILE A 39 5.05 -3.89 -0.33
N GLU A 40 5.74 -5.03 -0.41
CA GLU A 40 6.65 -5.31 -1.52
C GLU A 40 5.94 -5.28 -2.88
N VAL A 41 4.75 -5.88 -2.98
CA VAL A 41 3.94 -5.84 -4.20
C VAL A 41 3.54 -4.40 -4.51
N LEU A 42 2.99 -3.65 -3.56
CA LEU A 42 2.56 -2.27 -3.79
C LEU A 42 3.73 -1.34 -4.17
N ALA A 43 4.89 -1.53 -3.55
CA ALA A 43 6.13 -0.81 -3.86
C ALA A 43 6.65 -1.12 -5.28
N ALA A 44 6.56 -2.37 -5.74
CA ALA A 44 6.93 -2.73 -7.12
C ALA A 44 6.09 -1.99 -8.18
N TYR A 45 4.88 -1.54 -7.82
CA TYR A 45 4.02 -0.69 -8.67
C TYR A 45 4.18 0.82 -8.39
N GLY A 46 5.08 1.21 -7.49
CA GLY A 46 5.31 2.61 -7.10
C GLY A 46 4.15 3.24 -6.33
N LEU A 47 3.31 2.43 -5.69
CA LEU A 47 2.19 2.89 -4.87
C LEU A 47 2.61 3.21 -3.44
N VAL A 48 3.70 2.59 -2.98
CA VAL A 48 4.32 2.78 -1.68
C VAL A 48 5.80 3.08 -1.89
N GLU A 49 6.38 3.88 -1.01
CA GLU A 49 7.82 4.15 -0.99
C GLU A 49 8.43 3.98 0.41
N PRO A 50 9.67 3.47 0.49
CA PRO A 50 10.37 3.35 1.76
C PRO A 50 10.81 4.72 2.29
N THR A 51 10.78 4.85 3.60
CA THR A 51 11.21 6.02 4.36
C THR A 51 12.07 5.58 5.55
N PRO A 52 12.78 6.50 6.23
CA PRO A 52 13.50 6.15 7.45
C PRO A 52 12.63 5.57 8.57
N LEU A 53 11.32 5.83 8.56
CA LEU A 53 10.37 5.43 9.62
C LEU A 53 9.55 4.19 9.28
N GLY A 54 9.73 3.61 8.08
CA GLY A 54 8.86 2.56 7.55
C GLY A 54 8.50 2.86 6.11
N ASP A 55 7.31 2.48 5.68
CA ASP A 55 6.84 2.72 4.31
C ASP A 55 5.63 3.66 4.34
N ARG A 56 5.44 4.43 3.28
CA ARG A 56 4.31 5.36 3.14
C ARG A 56 3.68 5.28 1.77
N TRP A 57 2.41 5.67 1.67
CA TRP A 57 1.77 5.85 0.38
C TRP A 57 2.45 6.95 -0.44
N THR A 58 2.63 6.70 -1.74
CA THR A 58 2.96 7.76 -2.70
C THR A 58 1.68 8.49 -3.12
N ASP A 59 1.81 9.65 -3.78
CA ASP A 59 0.66 10.32 -4.40
C ASP A 59 -0.14 9.40 -5.33
N LYS A 60 0.54 8.45 -5.98
CA LYS A 60 -0.08 7.45 -6.85
C LYS A 60 -0.86 6.41 -6.04
N GLY A 61 -0.33 5.98 -4.90
CA GLY A 61 -1.01 5.09 -3.96
C GLY A 61 -2.26 5.74 -3.39
N MET A 62 -2.16 7.00 -2.94
CA MET A 62 -3.31 7.75 -2.43
C MET A 62 -4.42 7.90 -3.46
N ARG A 63 -4.08 8.24 -4.72
CA ARG A 63 -5.09 8.29 -5.80
C ARG A 63 -5.77 6.95 -6.06
N LEU A 64 -5.05 5.84 -5.92
CA LEU A 64 -5.63 4.51 -6.09
C LEU A 64 -6.68 4.22 -5.00
N LEU A 65 -6.42 4.66 -3.76
CA LEU A 65 -7.37 4.56 -2.64
C LEU A 65 -8.60 5.45 -2.86
N ASP A 66 -8.40 6.69 -3.34
CA ASP A 66 -9.49 7.63 -3.60
C ASP A 66 -10.40 7.21 -4.78
N GLU A 67 -9.87 6.47 -5.75
CA GLU A 67 -10.60 6.00 -6.94
C GLU A 67 -11.40 4.71 -6.71
N SER A 68 -11.27 4.06 -5.55
CA SER A 68 -11.77 2.70 -5.26
C SER A 68 -13.07 2.68 -4.46
#